data_AF-A0A699X313-F1
#
_entry.id   AF-A0A699X313-F1
#
_cell.length_a   1.000
_cell.length_b   1.000
_cell.length_c   1.000
_cell.angle_alpha   90.00
_cell.angle_beta   90.00
_cell.angle_gamma   90.00
#
_symmetry.space_group_name_H-M   'P 1'
#
loop_
_entity.id
_entity.type
_entity.pdbx_description
1 polymer ?
#
loop_
_entity_poly.entity_id
_entity_poly.type
_entity_poly.pdbx_seq_one_letter_code
_entity_poly.pdbx_strand_id
1 'polypeptide(L)'
;NLQYENPFQKANGLQPVFHADFVTESSGTGLVHFAPGHGMDDYHVCQAMGIPAFAPVDDAGAFTKDAFPEHPELLQGLPVSDEKRTGTRAICDYLEKNGFLRAKQNYR
;
A
#
# COMPACT_ATOMS: atom_id res chain seq x y z
N ASN A 1 -4.29 -7.51 20.79
CA ASN A 1 -4.68 -7.11 19.42
C ASN A 1 -3.74 -6.03 18.95
N LEU A 2 -2.76 -6.39 18.11
CA LEU A 2 -1.82 -5.43 17.53
C LEU A 2 -2.50 -4.70 16.36
N GLN A 3 -2.28 -3.40 16.25
CA GLN A 3 -2.86 -2.56 15.21
C GLN A 3 -1.81 -1.57 14.69
N TYR A 4 -2.01 -1.04 13.48
CA TYR A 4 -1.17 -0.01 12.88
C TYR A 4 -2.01 1.12 12.30
N GLU A 5 -1.42 2.31 12.18
CA GLU A 5 -2.00 3.43 11.44
C GLU A 5 -1.46 3.43 10.01
N ASN A 6 -2.34 3.50 9.01
CA ASN A 6 -1.95 3.60 7.61
C ASN A 6 -1.64 5.07 7.25
N PRO A 7 -0.44 5.41 6.78
CA PRO A 7 -0.04 6.79 6.51
C PRO A 7 -0.80 7.46 5.36
N PHE A 8 -1.48 6.71 4.49
CA PHE A 8 -2.21 7.21 3.32
C PHE A 8 -3.74 7.18 3.49
N GLN A 9 -4.24 6.50 4.52
CA GLN A 9 -5.66 6.20 4.71
C GLN A 9 -6.04 6.34 6.19
N LYS A 10 -5.61 7.42 6.86
CA LYS A 10 -5.81 7.58 8.31
C LYS A 10 -7.29 7.68 8.68
N ALA A 11 -8.11 8.20 7.78
CA ALA A 11 -9.56 8.25 7.93
C ALA A 11 -10.20 6.86 8.16
N ASN A 12 -9.54 5.77 7.74
CA ASN A 12 -10.00 4.40 7.97
C ASN A 12 -9.70 3.89 9.39
N GLY A 13 -9.03 4.69 10.23
CA GLY A 13 -8.64 4.34 11.59
C GLY A 13 -7.53 3.29 11.67
N LEU A 14 -7.37 2.71 12.86
CA LEU A 14 -6.37 1.69 13.13
C LEU A 14 -6.72 0.37 12.43
N GLN A 15 -5.76 -0.18 11.68
CA GLN A 15 -5.89 -1.42 10.92
C GLN A 15 -5.30 -2.59 11.70
N PRO A 16 -5.91 -3.79 11.64
CA PRO A 16 -5.44 -4.95 12.39
C PRO A 16 -4.13 -5.49 11.80
N VAL A 17 -3.30 -6.06 12.66
CA VAL A 17 -2.17 -6.92 12.25
C VAL A 17 -2.54 -8.37 12.58
N PHE A 18 -2.45 -9.24 11.58
CA PHE A 18 -2.76 -10.66 11.73
C PHE A 18 -1.69 -11.52 11.03
N HIS A 19 -1.63 -12.79 11.45
CA HIS A 19 -0.73 -13.76 10.88
C HIS A 19 -1.24 -14.25 9.51
N ALA A 20 -0.31 -14.51 8.60
CA ALA A 20 -0.60 -15.13 7.31
C ALA A 20 0.51 -16.14 6.98
N ASP A 21 0.12 -17.38 6.68
CA ASP A 21 1.05 -18.52 6.56
C ASP A 21 2.04 -18.37 5.40
N PHE A 22 1.71 -17.55 4.39
CA PHE A 22 2.57 -17.31 3.24
C PHE A 22 3.61 -16.20 3.45
N VAL A 23 3.60 -15.54 4.62
CA VAL A 23 4.56 -14.48 4.95
C VAL A 23 5.74 -15.10 5.70
N THR A 24 6.93 -14.99 5.11
CA THR A 24 8.17 -15.52 5.70
C THR A 24 9.12 -14.40 6.12
N GLU A 25 9.98 -14.68 7.10
CA GLU A 25 11.07 -13.77 7.51
C GLU A 25 12.35 -13.95 6.69
N SER A 26 12.34 -14.85 5.69
CA SER A 26 13.50 -15.16 4.86
C SER A 26 13.90 -14.03 3.89
N SER A 27 13.00 -13.07 3.65
CA SER A 27 13.25 -11.87 2.84
C SER A 27 12.49 -10.68 3.42
N GLY A 28 13.10 -9.49 3.34
CA GLY A 28 12.52 -8.26 3.87
C GLY A 28 12.46 -8.24 5.40
N THR A 29 11.34 -7.77 5.96
CA THR A 29 11.15 -7.56 7.41
C THR A 29 10.30 -8.65 8.08
N GLY A 30 9.78 -9.61 7.32
CA GLY A 30 8.73 -10.52 7.80
C GLY A 30 7.37 -9.83 8.03
N LEU A 31 7.19 -8.58 7.58
CA LEU A 31 5.92 -7.85 7.62
C LEU A 31 5.57 -7.36 6.22
N VAL A 32 4.35 -7.68 5.76
CA VAL A 32 3.79 -7.24 4.49
C VAL A 32 2.52 -6.41 4.72
N HIS A 33 2.18 -5.55 3.77
CA HIS A 33 0.85 -4.95 3.71
C HIS A 33 -0.04 -5.83 2.83
N PHE A 34 -1.34 -5.85 3.12
CA PHE A 34 -2.33 -6.54 2.30
C PHE A 34 -2.92 -5.57 1.28
N ALA A 35 -2.93 -5.96 0.00
CA ALA A 35 -3.51 -5.22 -1.11
C ALA A 35 -4.49 -6.12 -1.90
N PRO A 36 -5.70 -6.41 -1.37
CA PRO A 36 -6.65 -7.35 -1.97
C PRO A 36 -7.18 -6.95 -3.37
N GLY A 37 -6.97 -5.70 -3.79
CA GLY A 37 -7.23 -5.26 -5.16
C GLY A 37 -6.12 -5.57 -6.16
N HIS A 38 -4.95 -6.04 -5.70
CA HIS A 38 -3.73 -6.18 -6.50
C HIS A 38 -2.98 -7.51 -6.29
N GLY A 39 -3.39 -8.36 -5.34
CA GLY A 39 -2.78 -9.65 -5.06
C GLY A 39 -3.82 -10.75 -4.78
N MET A 40 -3.64 -11.94 -5.36
CA MET A 40 -4.59 -13.05 -5.21
C MET A 40 -4.57 -13.66 -3.81
N ASP A 41 -3.38 -13.82 -3.22
CA ASP A 41 -3.24 -14.33 -1.85
C ASP A 41 -3.87 -13.37 -0.83
N ASP A 42 -3.65 -12.06 -1.03
CA ASP A 42 -4.29 -11.01 -0.24
C ASP A 42 -5.81 -11.03 -0.39
N TYR A 43 -6.32 -11.20 -1.61
CA TYR A 43 -7.75 -11.27 -1.89
C TYR A 43 -8.42 -12.40 -1.10
N HIS A 44 -7.86 -13.61 -1.13
CA HIS A 44 -8.45 -14.76 -0.43
C HIS A 44 -8.50 -14.55 1.09
N VAL A 45 -7.41 -14.05 1.68
CA VAL A 45 -7.36 -13.81 3.13
C VAL A 45 -8.31 -12.67 3.53
N CYS A 46 -8.27 -11.54 2.82
CA CYS A 46 -9.15 -10.41 3.10
C CYS A 46 -10.61 -10.78 2.91
N GLN A 47 -10.96 -11.53 1.86
CA GLN A 47 -12.33 -12.00 1.61
C GLN A 47 -12.85 -12.88 2.76
N ALA A 48 -12.05 -13.82 3.25
CA ALA A 48 -12.42 -14.67 4.39
C ALA A 48 -12.66 -13.87 5.68
N MET A 49 -12.02 -12.70 5.80
CA MET A 49 -12.17 -11.77 6.93
C MET A 49 -13.25 -10.68 6.70
N GLY A 50 -13.93 -10.69 5.54
CA GLY A 50 -14.92 -9.67 5.18
C GLY A 50 -14.32 -8.30 4.85
N ILE A 51 -13.02 -8.23 4.53
CA ILE A 51 -12.32 -7.02 4.10
C ILE A 51 -12.52 -6.88 2.58
N PRO A 52 -13.17 -5.81 2.10
CA PRO A 52 -13.44 -5.64 0.67
C PRO A 52 -12.15 -5.35 -0.11
N ALA A 53 -12.11 -5.81 -1.36
CA ALA A 53 -11.06 -5.44 -2.29
C ALA A 53 -11.12 -3.94 -2.60
N PHE A 54 -9.97 -3.29 -2.59
CA PHE A 54 -9.82 -1.86 -2.87
C PHE A 54 -8.66 -1.67 -3.85
N ALA A 55 -8.94 -1.00 -4.97
CA ALA A 55 -7.97 -0.70 -6.02
C ALA A 55 -8.21 0.73 -6.52
N PRO A 56 -7.53 1.74 -5.95
CA PRO A 56 -7.74 3.14 -6.33
C PRO A 56 -6.97 3.49 -7.60
N VAL A 57 -7.18 2.74 -8.67
CA VAL A 57 -6.51 2.87 -9.97
C VAL A 57 -7.57 2.90 -11.08
N ASP A 58 -7.40 3.78 -12.06
CA ASP A 58 -8.31 3.91 -13.21
C ASP A 58 -7.93 2.98 -14.39
N ASP A 59 -8.74 3.00 -15.45
CA ASP A 59 -8.54 2.18 -16.65
C ASP A 59 -7.25 2.52 -17.42
N ALA A 60 -6.62 3.68 -17.15
CA ALA A 60 -5.33 4.06 -17.72
C ALA A 60 -4.14 3.59 -16.87
N GLY A 61 -4.38 2.91 -15.74
CA GLY A 61 -3.34 2.48 -14.81
C GLY A 61 -2.78 3.64 -13.98
N ALA A 62 -3.56 4.70 -13.77
CA ALA A 62 -3.19 5.84 -12.94
C ALA A 62 -3.96 5.85 -11.61
N PHE A 63 -3.34 6.36 -10.56
CA PHE A 63 -4.00 6.49 -9.26
C PHE A 63 -5.21 7.43 -9.34
N THR A 64 -6.30 7.06 -8.69
CA THR A 64 -7.46 7.92 -8.47
C THR A 64 -7.25 8.79 -7.22
N LYS A 65 -8.12 9.78 -7.01
CA LYS A 65 -8.13 10.60 -5.77
C LYS A 65 -8.29 9.76 -4.49
N ASP A 66 -8.85 8.55 -4.60
CA ASP A 66 -9.12 7.69 -3.45
C ASP A 66 -7.84 7.00 -2.94
N ALA A 67 -6.74 7.05 -3.71
CA ALA A 67 -5.46 6.49 -3.29
C ALA A 67 -4.85 7.22 -2.08
N PHE A 68 -5.05 8.55 -2.01
CA PHE A 68 -4.67 9.36 -0.85
C PHE A 68 -5.64 10.53 -0.66
N PRO A 69 -6.82 10.31 -0.06
CA PRO A 69 -7.89 11.31 0.00
C PRO A 69 -7.51 12.61 0.74
N GLU A 70 -6.58 12.54 1.69
CA GLU A 70 -6.09 13.71 2.43
C GLU A 70 -5.19 14.62 1.57
N HIS A 71 -4.52 14.04 0.57
CA HIS A 71 -3.57 14.72 -0.32
C HIS A 71 -3.66 14.15 -1.76
N PRO A 72 -4.82 14.26 -2.44
CA PRO A 72 -5.03 13.66 -3.75
C PRO A 72 -4.05 14.21 -4.79
N GLU A 73 -3.59 15.46 -4.64
CA GLU A 73 -2.59 16.11 -5.50
C GLU A 73 -1.24 15.39 -5.57
N LEU A 74 -0.93 14.54 -4.58
CA LEU A 74 0.34 13.81 -4.54
C LEU A 74 0.32 12.56 -5.42
N LEU A 75 -0.85 11.95 -5.65
CA LEU A 75 -0.95 10.66 -6.35
C LEU A 75 -1.87 10.69 -7.57
N GLN A 76 -2.97 11.43 -7.53
CA GLN A 76 -4.01 11.38 -8.56
C GLN A 76 -3.43 11.65 -9.96
N GLY A 77 -3.73 10.76 -10.90
CA GLY A 77 -3.27 10.85 -12.29
C GLY A 77 -1.82 10.40 -12.51
N LEU A 78 -1.07 10.08 -11.45
CA LEU A 78 0.26 9.48 -11.60
C LEU A 78 0.13 8.00 -11.99
N PRO A 79 0.94 7.53 -12.96
CA PRO A 79 0.95 6.12 -13.32
C PRO A 79 1.46 5.25 -12.17
N VAL A 80 0.99 4.01 -12.13
CA VAL A 80 1.44 2.99 -11.18
C VAL A 80 2.77 2.35 -11.62
N SER A 81 2.99 2.16 -12.93
CA SER A 81 4.01 1.23 -13.47
C SER A 81 5.27 1.86 -14.09
N ASP A 82 5.43 3.18 -14.11
CA ASP A 82 6.57 3.87 -14.74
C ASP A 82 7.80 4.05 -13.79
N GLU A 83 9.01 3.78 -14.26
CA GLU A 83 10.21 3.86 -13.41
C GLU A 83 10.78 5.29 -13.28
N LYS A 84 10.35 6.22 -14.14
CA LYS A 84 10.97 7.54 -14.30
C LYS A 84 10.13 8.67 -13.69
N ARG A 85 8.80 8.56 -13.63
CA ARG A 85 7.89 9.53 -12.96
C ARG A 85 6.61 8.86 -12.46
N THR A 86 6.61 8.36 -11.22
CA THR A 86 5.46 7.59 -10.72
C THR A 86 4.98 7.93 -9.34
N GLY A 87 3.75 7.49 -9.08
CA GLY A 87 3.18 7.45 -7.74
C GLY A 87 4.08 6.68 -6.77
N THR A 88 4.82 5.66 -7.19
CA THR A 88 5.82 4.97 -6.34
C THR A 88 6.88 5.95 -5.81
N ARG A 89 7.43 6.82 -6.66
CA ARG A 89 8.39 7.83 -6.21
C ARG A 89 7.73 8.85 -5.29
N ALA A 90 6.53 9.33 -5.63
CA ALA A 90 5.77 10.26 -4.79
C ALA A 90 5.47 9.67 -3.39
N ILE A 91 5.12 8.39 -3.32
CA ILE A 91 4.95 7.62 -2.08
C ILE A 91 6.26 7.58 -1.29
N CYS A 92 7.37 7.19 -1.91
CA CYS A 92 8.67 7.15 -1.23
C CYS A 92 9.11 8.52 -0.71
N ASP A 93 8.97 9.57 -1.52
CA ASP A 93 9.34 10.94 -1.15
C ASP A 93 8.45 11.45 0.00
N TYR A 94 7.15 11.15 -0.02
CA TYR A 94 6.24 11.46 1.08
C TYR A 94 6.64 10.73 2.37
N LEU A 95 6.89 9.41 2.30
CA LEU A 95 7.29 8.63 3.47
C LEU A 95 8.62 9.10 4.05
N GLU A 96 9.57 9.47 3.19
CA GLU A 96 10.88 10.00 3.59
C GLU A 96 10.76 11.36 4.27
N LYS A 97 10.05 12.31 3.65
CA LYS A 97 9.82 13.65 4.20
C LYS A 97 9.14 13.63 5.57
N ASN A 98 8.28 12.65 5.83
CA ASN A 98 7.56 12.50 7.09
C ASN A 98 8.25 11.55 8.09
N GLY A 99 9.44 11.03 7.78
CA GLY A 99 10.21 10.17 8.69
C GLY A 99 9.65 8.75 8.86
N PHE A 100 8.75 8.32 7.97
CA PHE A 100 8.17 6.97 7.95
C PHE A 100 9.04 5.96 7.18
N LEU A 101 9.78 6.43 6.17
CA LEU A 101 10.67 5.56 5.42
C LEU A 101 11.89 5.16 6.26
N ARG A 102 12.12 3.85 6.40
CA ARG A 102 13.25 3.30 7.19
C ARG A 102 14.43 2.84 6.37
N ALA A 103 14.19 2.23 5.22
CA ALA A 103 15.24 1.74 4.31
C ALA A 103 14.71 1.65 2.88
N LYS A 104 15.60 1.77 1.88
CA LYS A 104 15.35 1.44 0.47
C LYS A 104 16.35 0.35 0.07
N GLN A 105 15.89 -0.67 -0.64
CA GLN A 105 16.75 -1.73 -1.19
C GLN A 105 16.38 -1.98 -2.65
N ASN A 106 17.38 -2.22 -3.49
CA ASN A 106 17.17 -2.56 -4.90
C ASN A 106 17.15 -4.08 -5.01
N TYR A 107 16.04 -4.62 -5.50
CA TYR A 107 15.90 -6.02 -5.83
C TYR A 107 16.21 -6.22 -7.32
N ARG A 108 16.87 -7.33 -7.67
CA ARG A 108 17.23 -7.69 -9.05
C ARG A 108 16.35 -8.82 -9.54
#